data_AF-J9DW86-F1
#
_entry.id   AF-J9DW86-F1
#
_cell.length_a   1.000
_cell.length_b   1.000
_cell.length_c   1.000
_cell.angle_alpha   90.00
_cell.angle_beta   90.00
_cell.angle_gamma   90.00
#
_symmetry.space_group_name_H-M   'P 1'
#
loop_
_entity.id
_entity.type
_entity.pdbx_description
1 polymer ?
#
loop_
_entity_poly.entity_id
_entity_poly.type
_entity_poly.pdbx_seq_one_letter_code
_entity_poly.pdbx_strand_id
1 'polypeptide(L)' 'MIREAFRVFDRDGNGYITAEEFRYFMTHMGEQFSDQEVDEIMAEVDIDGDGQINYEEFVKMMTA' A
#
# COMPACT_ATOMS: atom_id res chain seq x y z
N MET A 1 14.47 2.95 6.47
CA MET A 1 13.11 2.83 7.04
C MET A 1 12.04 2.84 5.96
N ILE A 2 11.62 3.99 5.37
CA ILE A 2 10.49 4.00 4.41
C ILE A 2 10.71 3.03 3.23
N ARG A 3 11.91 3.02 2.64
CA ARG A 3 12.27 2.07 1.57
C ARG A 3 12.22 0.59 2.00
N GLU A 4 12.52 0.30 3.26
CA GLU A 4 12.44 -1.07 3.77
C GLU A 4 10.99 -1.46 4.00
N ALA A 5 10.17 -0.56 4.55
CA ALA A 5 8.73 -0.76 4.65
C ALA A 5 8.11 -1.01 3.28
N PHE A 6 8.42 -0.18 2.29
CA PHE A 6 7.95 -0.36 0.90
C PHE A 6 8.25 -1.76 0.37
N ARG A 7 9.48 -2.26 0.56
CA ARG A 7 9.87 -3.63 0.15
C ARG A 7 9.18 -4.75 0.92
N VAL A 8 8.62 -4.46 2.09
CA VAL A 8 7.85 -5.45 2.86
C VAL A 8 6.42 -5.52 2.32
N PHE A 9 5.87 -4.40 1.84
CA PHE A 9 4.59 -4.36 1.16
C PHE A 9 4.67 -4.91 -0.27
N ASP A 10 5.61 -4.44 -1.09
CA ASP A 10 5.90 -4.90 -2.46
C ASP A 10 6.52 -6.31 -2.43
N ARG A 11 5.65 -7.32 -2.42
CA ARG A 11 6.02 -8.72 -2.15
C ARG A 11 6.59 -9.38 -3.40
N ASP A 12 6.10 -9.01 -4.57
CA ASP A 12 6.61 -9.54 -5.83
C ASP A 12 7.87 -8.78 -6.33
N GLY A 13 8.14 -7.59 -5.78
CA GLY A 13 9.31 -6.78 -6.07
C GLY A 13 9.23 -6.03 -7.40
N ASN A 14 8.01 -5.79 -7.91
CA ASN A 14 7.77 -5.12 -9.18
C ASN A 14 7.90 -3.59 -9.09
N GLY A 15 8.00 -3.03 -7.87
CA GLY A 15 8.11 -1.60 -7.62
C GLY A 15 6.79 -0.88 -7.32
N TYR A 16 5.70 -1.62 -7.15
CA TYR A 16 4.36 -1.15 -6.84
C TYR A 16 3.78 -1.96 -5.67
N ILE A 17 2.85 -1.35 -4.93
CA ILE A 17 2.06 -2.03 -3.91
C ILE A 17 0.63 -2.08 -4.42
N THR A 18 0.15 -3.28 -4.68
CA THR A 18 -1.25 -3.51 -5.06
C THR A 18 -2.17 -3.50 -3.85
N ALA A 19 -3.48 -3.30 -4.06
CA ALA A 19 -4.49 -3.44 -3.00
C ALA A 19 -4.46 -4.83 -2.34
N GLU A 20 -4.15 -5.89 -3.11
CA GLU A 20 -4.00 -7.26 -2.58
C GLU A 20 -2.80 -7.37 -1.64
N GLU A 21 -1.66 -6.81 -2.00
CA GLU A 21 -0.46 -6.80 -1.17
C GLU A 21 -0.64 -5.95 0.10
N PHE A 22 -1.27 -4.79 -0.04
CA PHE A 22 -1.62 -3.95 1.10
C PHE A 22 -2.53 -4.71 2.08
N ARG A 23 -3.62 -5.31 1.57
CA ARG A 23 -4.54 -6.15 2.36
C ARG A 23 -3.82 -7.30 3.05
N TYR A 24 -2.96 -8.00 2.31
CA TYR A 24 -2.17 -9.09 2.85
C TYR A 24 -1.34 -8.60 4.03
N PHE A 25 -0.62 -7.49 3.88
CA PHE A 25 0.21 -6.93 4.95
C PHE A 25 -0.61 -6.49 6.18
N MET A 26 -1.72 -5.77 6.00
CA MET A 26 -2.55 -5.32 7.12
C MET A 26 -3.12 -6.50 7.92
N THR A 27 -3.57 -7.54 7.22
CA THR A 27 -4.05 -8.78 7.85
C THR A 27 -2.95 -9.46 8.66
N HIS A 28 -1.69 -9.44 8.20
CA HIS A 28 -0.55 -9.99 8.94
C HIS A 28 -0.19 -9.19 10.19
N MET A 29 -0.53 -7.89 10.24
CA MET A 29 -0.38 -7.07 11.44
C MET A 29 -1.45 -7.33 12.51
N GLY A 30 -2.44 -8.19 12.21
CA GLY A 30 -3.54 -8.51 13.12
C GLY A 30 -4.70 -7.52 13.05
N GLU A 31 -4.64 -6.56 12.14
CA GLU A 31 -5.74 -5.64 11.84
C GLU A 31 -6.53 -6.20 10.65
N GLN A 32 -7.80 -6.53 10.86
CA GLN A 32 -8.69 -6.95 9.77
C GLN A 32 -9.35 -5.71 9.19
N PHE A 33 -8.85 -5.28 8.03
CA PHE A 33 -9.54 -4.30 7.20
C PHE A 33 -10.47 -5.01 6.24
N SER A 34 -11.66 -4.46 6.07
CA SER A 34 -12.60 -4.85 5.04
C SER A 34 -12.07 -4.50 3.64
N ASP A 35 -12.69 -5.09 2.61
CA ASP A 35 -12.37 -4.75 1.22
C ASP A 35 -12.55 -3.25 0.96
N GLN A 36 -13.64 -2.70 1.48
CA GLN A 36 -13.96 -1.28 1.37
C GLN A 36 -12.91 -0.37 2.03
N GLU A 37 -12.45 -0.68 3.24
CA GLU A 37 -11.46 0.17 3.92
C GLU A 37 -10.12 0.18 3.18
N VAL A 38 -9.68 -0.96 2.62
CA VAL A 38 -8.48 -1.00 1.79
C VAL A 38 -8.68 -0.17 0.52
N ASP A 39 -9.83 -0.30 -0.13
CA ASP A 39 -10.12 0.46 -1.36
C ASP A 39 -10.18 1.97 -1.08
N GLU A 40 -10.71 2.40 0.07
CA GLU A 40 -10.71 3.80 0.52
C GLU A 40 -9.28 4.32 0.72
N ILE A 41 -8.41 3.55 1.39
CA ILE A 41 -6.99 3.92 1.57
C ILE A 41 -6.27 4.00 0.22
N MET A 42 -6.50 3.04 -0.67
CA MET A 42 -5.90 3.05 -2.00
C MET A 42 -6.32 4.30 -2.78
N ALA A 43 -7.61 4.65 -2.75
CA ALA A 43 -8.13 5.82 -3.45
C ALA A 43 -7.59 7.17 -2.92
N GLU A 44 -7.14 7.22 -1.66
CA GLU A 44 -6.50 8.41 -1.09
C GLU A 44 -5.02 8.56 -1.47
N VAL A 45 -4.33 7.45 -1.76
CA VAL A 45 -2.88 7.43 -1.95
C VAL A 45 -2.45 7.22 -3.40
N ASP A 46 -3.24 6.49 -4.19
CA ASP A 46 -3.08 6.36 -5.64
C ASP A 46 -3.43 7.70 -6.32
N ILE A 47 -2.42 8.56 -6.46
CA ILE A 47 -2.58 9.94 -6.95
C ILE A 47 -2.65 9.95 -8.48
N ASP A 48 -1.94 9.04 -9.14
CA ASP A 48 -1.96 8.93 -10.60
C ASP A 48 -3.14 8.09 -11.15
N GLY A 49 -3.78 7.30 -10.30
CA GLY A 49 -4.98 6.54 -10.61
C GLY A 49 -4.71 5.25 -11.38
N ASP A 50 -3.52 4.66 -11.25
CA ASP A 50 -3.14 3.42 -11.93
C ASP A 50 -3.62 2.14 -11.22
N GLY A 51 -4.25 2.28 -10.04
CA GLY A 51 -4.79 1.21 -9.21
C GLY A 51 -3.76 0.60 -8.26
N GLN A 52 -2.58 1.21 -8.12
CA GLN A 52 -1.43 0.71 -7.37
C GLN A 52 -0.77 1.88 -6.64
N ILE A 53 0.11 1.58 -5.68
CA ILE A 53 0.89 2.61 -4.98
C ILE A 53 2.34 2.47 -5.39
N ASN A 54 2.88 3.48 -6.06
CA ASN A 54 4.31 3.56 -6.34
C ASN A 54 5.10 4.09 -5.13
N TYR A 55 6.43 4.05 -5.20
CA TYR A 55 7.29 4.47 -4.10
C TYR A 55 7.06 5.93 -3.65
N GLU A 56 6.83 6.86 -4.58
CA GLU A 56 6.65 8.28 -4.26
C GLU A 56 5.30 8.52 -3.55
N GLU A 57 4.25 7.81 -3.97
CA GLU A 57 2.94 7.82 -3.32
C GLU A 57 3.01 7.21 -1.91
N PHE A 58 3.73 6.10 -1.76
CA PHE A 58 3.96 5.49 -0.46
C PHE A 58 4.74 6.43 0.49
N VAL A 59 5.74 7.16 -0.02
CA VAL A 59 6.45 8.17 0.77
C VAL A 59 5.50 9.27 1.23
N LYS A 60 4.60 9.75 0.36
CA LYS A 60 3.60 10.76 0.74
C LYS A 60 2.65 10.22 1.81
N MET A 61 2.15 8.99 1.67
CA MET A 61 1.32 8.32 2.68
C MET A 61 2.01 8.28 4.05
N MET A 62 3.30 7.95 4.09
CA MET A 62 4.06 7.79 5.33
C MET A 62 4.59 9.11 5.94
N THR A 63 4.47 10.23 5.23
CA THR A 63 5.00 11.54 5.66
C THR A 63 3.94 12.62 5.85
N ALA A 64 2.69 12.36 5.47
CA ALA A 64 1.53 13.19 5.78
C ALA A 64 1.18 13.10 7.28
#